data_AF-X0RJT9-F1
#
_entry.id   AF-X0RJT9-F1
#
_cell.length_a   1.000
_cell.length_b   1.000
_cell.length_c   1.000
_cell.angle_alpha   90.00
_cell.angle_beta   90.00
_cell.angle_gamma   90.00
#
_symmetry.space_group_name_H-M   'P 1'
#
loop_
_entity.id
_entity.type
_entity.pdbx_description
1 polymer ?
#
loop_
_entity_poly.entity_id
_entity_poly.type
_entity_poly.pdbx_seq_one_letter_code
_entity_poly.pdbx_strand_id
1 'polypeptide(L)'
;MTRTTAELLADLEVRLEQSLNPGSPRAIARRKEKGLPGPRERIRMLLDSGSFIEVGQMAKNPGAPDNPYGDGVVTGDGTVDGRPVAVFSHDHTVFGGSVGEMFGRKVASIMEFAGRIGCPCVGINDSGGARVTGRRHVARLVRRNGPPPDPAVGSARRSPFSSANARAVRRTRRSTQTSLSPWKSRRTCS
;
A
#
# COMPACT_ATOMS: atom_id res chain seq x y z
N MET A 1 -20.17 -22.55 25.34
CA MET A 1 -19.96 -23.77 24.54
C MET A 1 -18.55 -23.72 23.98
N THR A 2 -17.75 -24.75 24.25
CA THR A 2 -16.39 -24.86 23.74
C THR A 2 -16.48 -25.27 22.27
N ARG A 3 -16.04 -24.41 21.35
CA ARG A 3 -15.99 -24.75 19.92
C ARG A 3 -14.98 -25.86 19.68
N THR A 4 -15.27 -26.75 18.76
CA THR A 4 -14.33 -27.80 18.35
C THR A 4 -13.23 -27.23 17.46
N THR A 5 -12.09 -27.92 17.36
CA THR A 5 -11.01 -27.52 16.45
C THR A 5 -11.48 -27.46 14.99
N ALA A 6 -12.34 -28.40 14.58
CA ALA A 6 -12.91 -28.43 13.23
C ALA A 6 -13.79 -27.19 12.96
N GLU A 7 -14.60 -26.77 13.93
CA GLU A 7 -15.41 -25.55 13.80
C GLU A 7 -14.55 -24.29 13.71
N LEU A 8 -13.42 -24.23 14.43
CA LEU A 8 -12.49 -23.11 14.38
C LEU A 8 -11.75 -23.05 13.03
N LEU A 9 -11.40 -24.20 12.44
CA LEU A 9 -10.79 -24.26 11.12
C LEU A 9 -11.77 -23.79 10.03
N ALA A 10 -13.02 -24.24 10.08
CA ALA A 10 -14.05 -23.79 9.14
C ALA A 10 -14.31 -22.27 9.23
N ASP A 11 -14.34 -21.71 10.44
CA ASP A 11 -14.47 -20.25 10.64
C ASP A 11 -13.25 -19.49 10.10
N LEU A 12 -12.04 -20.04 10.24
CA LEU A 12 -10.82 -19.44 9.67
C LEU A 12 -10.88 -19.39 8.15
N GLU A 13 -11.26 -20.50 7.49
CA GLU A 13 -11.36 -20.58 6.03
C GLU A 13 -12.32 -19.53 5.47
N VAL A 14 -13.50 -19.37 6.10
CA VAL A 14 -14.48 -18.34 5.73
C VAL A 14 -13.89 -16.93 5.83
N ARG A 15 -13.16 -16.63 6.90
CA ARG A 15 -12.53 -15.30 7.08
C ARG A 15 -11.40 -15.06 6.09
N LEU A 16 -10.63 -16.09 5.77
CA LEU A 16 -9.59 -16.01 4.76
C LEU A 16 -10.19 -15.70 3.39
N GLU A 17 -11.27 -16.39 3.00
CA GLU A 17 -11.96 -16.11 1.74
C GLU A 17 -12.49 -14.68 1.66
N GLN A 18 -13.14 -14.20 2.74
CA GLN A 18 -13.61 -12.81 2.84
C GLN A 18 -12.47 -11.79 2.73
N SER A 19 -11.29 -12.11 3.25
CA SER A 19 -10.12 -11.23 3.19
C SER A 19 -9.39 -11.21 1.84
N LEU A 20 -9.60 -12.23 1.00
CA LEU A 20 -9.08 -12.25 -0.36
C LEU A 20 -9.85 -11.29 -1.27
N ASN A 21 -11.16 -11.13 -1.04
CA ASN A 21 -12.03 -10.25 -1.82
C ASN A 21 -12.79 -9.25 -0.94
N PRO A 22 -12.08 -8.33 -0.25
CA PRO A 22 -12.70 -7.38 0.69
C PRO A 22 -13.48 -6.25 -0.01
N GLY A 23 -13.26 -6.03 -1.30
CA GLY A 23 -13.94 -5.02 -2.09
C GLY A 23 -15.34 -5.42 -2.51
N SER A 24 -16.22 -4.43 -2.73
CA SER A 24 -17.54 -4.72 -3.29
C SER A 24 -17.41 -5.38 -4.68
N PRO A 25 -18.25 -6.38 -5.04
CA PRO A 25 -18.22 -7.02 -6.36
C PRO A 25 -18.31 -6.02 -7.51
N ARG A 26 -19.10 -4.95 -7.32
CA ARG A 26 -19.24 -3.84 -8.28
C ARG A 26 -17.92 -3.10 -8.51
N ALA A 27 -17.16 -2.82 -7.46
CA ALA A 27 -15.88 -2.13 -7.56
C ALA A 27 -14.81 -3.02 -8.24
N ILE A 28 -14.81 -4.31 -7.92
CA ILE A 28 -13.94 -5.31 -8.55
C ILE A 28 -14.25 -5.42 -10.05
N ALA A 29 -15.54 -5.57 -10.41
CA ALA A 29 -15.98 -5.66 -11.80
C ALA A 29 -15.60 -4.41 -12.62
N ARG A 30 -15.86 -3.21 -12.08
CA ARG A 30 -15.50 -1.94 -12.73
C ARG A 30 -13.99 -1.81 -12.98
N ARG A 31 -13.17 -2.37 -12.08
CA ARG A 31 -11.72 -2.37 -12.20
C ARG A 31 -11.25 -3.34 -13.29
N LYS A 32 -11.86 -4.53 -13.30
CA LYS A 32 -11.62 -5.57 -14.32
C LYS A 32 -12.02 -5.11 -15.71
N GLU A 33 -13.15 -4.41 -15.85
CA GLU A 33 -13.60 -3.80 -17.10
C GLU A 33 -12.59 -2.80 -17.67
N LYS A 34 -11.91 -2.04 -16.80
CA LYS A 34 -10.84 -1.11 -17.19
C LYS A 34 -9.50 -1.79 -17.49
N GLY A 35 -9.40 -3.12 -17.36
CA GLY A 35 -8.14 -3.85 -17.53
C GLY A 35 -7.09 -3.54 -16.47
N LEU A 36 -7.50 -3.02 -15.31
CA LEU A 36 -6.57 -2.64 -14.24
C LEU A 36 -6.36 -3.82 -13.27
N PRO A 37 -5.12 -4.24 -13.00
CA PRO A 37 -4.85 -5.35 -12.10
C PRO A 37 -5.23 -5.02 -10.65
N GLY A 38 -5.63 -6.05 -9.91
CA GLY A 38 -5.89 -5.99 -8.48
C GLY A 38 -4.62 -5.77 -7.64
N PRO A 39 -4.73 -5.46 -6.34
CA PRO A 39 -3.58 -5.17 -5.48
C PRO A 39 -2.62 -6.36 -5.37
N ARG A 40 -3.13 -7.57 -5.17
CA ARG A 40 -2.35 -8.82 -5.10
C ARG A 40 -1.75 -9.22 -6.44
N GLU A 41 -2.46 -8.98 -7.54
CA GLU A 41 -1.94 -9.21 -8.89
C GLU A 41 -0.75 -8.31 -9.17
N ARG A 42 -0.82 -7.02 -8.82
CA ARG A 42 0.34 -6.12 -8.98
C ARG A 42 1.55 -6.54 -8.16
N ILE A 43 1.34 -7.09 -6.96
CA ILE A 43 2.43 -7.65 -6.16
C ILE A 43 3.03 -8.87 -6.85
N ARG A 44 2.20 -9.79 -7.34
CA ARG A 44 2.67 -10.98 -8.09
C ARG A 44 3.36 -10.65 -9.41
N MET A 45 3.06 -9.50 -10.02
CA MET A 45 3.78 -9.02 -11.20
C MET A 45 5.17 -8.46 -10.86
N LEU A 46 5.39 -8.03 -9.62
CA LEU A 46 6.65 -7.44 -9.16
C LEU A 46 7.59 -8.50 -8.58
N LEU A 47 7.05 -9.41 -7.77
CA LEU A 47 7.82 -10.41 -7.02
C LEU A 47 8.01 -11.71 -7.81
N ASP A 48 9.03 -12.46 -7.43
CA ASP A 48 9.29 -13.80 -7.95
C ASP A 48 8.12 -14.74 -7.60
N SER A 49 7.82 -15.68 -8.50
CA SER A 49 6.69 -16.60 -8.35
C SER A 49 6.82 -17.44 -7.07
N GLY A 50 5.77 -17.42 -6.24
CA GLY A 50 5.73 -18.16 -4.97
C GLY A 50 6.50 -17.53 -3.82
N SER A 51 7.18 -16.40 -4.02
CA SER A 51 7.95 -15.73 -2.95
C SER A 51 7.11 -14.87 -2.01
N PHE A 52 5.90 -14.47 -2.43
CA PHE A 52 5.09 -13.51 -1.69
C PHE A 52 4.47 -14.10 -0.42
N ILE A 53 4.78 -13.49 0.72
CA ILE A 53 4.20 -13.79 2.03
C ILE A 53 3.36 -12.59 2.48
N GLU A 54 2.04 -12.76 2.54
CA GLU A 54 1.13 -11.69 2.94
C GLU A 54 1.11 -11.49 4.47
N VAL A 55 1.28 -10.26 4.91
CA VAL A 55 1.26 -9.88 6.32
C VAL A 55 0.03 -9.00 6.61
N GLY A 56 -0.70 -9.33 7.68
CA GLY A 56 -1.85 -8.54 8.12
C GLY A 56 -3.08 -8.66 7.21
N GLN A 57 -3.25 -9.80 6.53
CA GLN A 57 -4.41 -10.08 5.67
C GLN A 57 -5.75 -9.90 6.39
N MET A 58 -5.87 -10.39 7.62
CA MET A 58 -7.10 -10.32 8.43
C MET A 58 -7.17 -9.08 9.34
N ALA A 59 -6.33 -8.07 9.12
CA ALA A 59 -6.36 -6.86 9.95
C ALA A 59 -7.69 -6.10 9.78
N LYS A 60 -8.29 -5.67 10.89
CA LYS A 60 -9.49 -4.82 10.95
C LYS A 60 -9.26 -3.66 11.93
N ASN A 61 -9.95 -2.54 11.71
CA ASN A 61 -9.98 -1.44 12.68
C ASN A 61 -10.67 -1.92 13.97
N PRO A 62 -10.01 -1.79 15.14
CA PRO A 62 -10.66 -2.00 16.42
C PRO A 62 -11.85 -1.04 16.55
N GLY A 63 -13.05 -1.57 16.83
CA GLY A 63 -14.26 -0.76 16.98
C GLY A 63 -15.07 -0.53 15.70
N ALA A 64 -14.68 -1.11 14.55
CA ALA A 64 -15.47 -1.10 13.32
C ALA A 64 -15.68 -2.53 12.80
N PRO A 65 -16.68 -3.27 13.30
CA PRO A 65 -16.89 -4.68 12.95
C PRO A 65 -17.21 -4.89 11.46
N ASP A 66 -17.89 -3.92 10.84
CA ASP A 66 -18.28 -3.93 9.43
C ASP A 66 -17.16 -3.51 8.48
N ASN A 67 -15.98 -3.12 8.99
CA ASN A 67 -14.87 -2.77 8.11
C ASN A 67 -14.37 -4.02 7.37
N PRO A 68 -14.15 -3.92 6.04
CA PRO A 68 -13.49 -4.95 5.27
C PRO A 68 -12.11 -5.31 5.83
N TYR A 69 -11.74 -6.58 5.67
CA TYR A 69 -10.40 -7.05 6.01
C TYR A 69 -9.31 -6.33 5.20
N GLY A 70 -8.16 -6.09 5.83
CA GLY A 70 -7.00 -5.44 5.22
C GLY A 70 -7.05 -3.91 5.17
N ASP A 71 -8.19 -3.28 5.46
CA ASP A 71 -8.41 -1.81 5.47
C ASP A 71 -7.99 -1.08 4.17
N GLY A 72 -7.96 -1.81 3.04
CA GLY A 72 -7.62 -1.27 1.72
C GLY A 72 -6.13 -1.25 1.38
N VAL A 73 -5.30 -2.02 2.08
CA VAL A 73 -3.90 -2.25 1.70
C VAL A 73 -3.51 -3.71 1.86
N VAL A 74 -2.82 -4.22 0.85
CA VAL A 74 -2.12 -5.51 0.90
C VAL A 74 -0.66 -5.22 1.21
N THR A 75 -0.11 -5.88 2.21
CA THR A 75 1.28 -5.71 2.67
C THR A 75 1.92 -7.08 2.80
N GLY A 76 3.22 -7.16 2.61
CA GLY A 76 3.97 -8.39 2.81
C GLY A 76 5.40 -8.24 2.33
N ASP A 77 6.09 -9.36 2.23
CA ASP A 77 7.45 -9.45 1.75
C ASP A 77 7.59 -10.60 0.75
N GLY A 78 8.71 -10.63 0.05
CA GLY A 78 9.06 -11.69 -0.89
C GLY A 78 10.41 -11.39 -1.54
N THR A 79 10.62 -11.87 -2.75
CA THR A 79 11.89 -11.68 -3.46
C THR A 79 11.70 -11.07 -4.84
N VAL A 80 12.71 -10.32 -5.28
CA VAL A 80 12.87 -9.86 -6.66
C VAL A 80 14.26 -10.26 -7.12
N ASP A 81 14.36 -11.09 -8.15
CA ASP A 81 15.63 -11.69 -8.59
C ASP A 81 16.38 -12.36 -7.41
N GLY A 82 15.63 -13.03 -6.52
CA GLY A 82 16.18 -13.68 -5.32
C GLY A 82 16.59 -12.74 -4.19
N ARG A 83 16.43 -11.42 -4.33
CA ARG A 83 16.76 -10.43 -3.28
C ARG A 83 15.53 -10.14 -2.42
N PRO A 84 15.63 -10.11 -1.08
CA PRO A 84 14.49 -9.83 -0.22
C PRO A 84 13.98 -8.41 -0.45
N VAL A 85 12.66 -8.24 -0.56
CA VAL A 85 11.98 -6.96 -0.76
C VAL A 85 10.70 -6.96 0.05
N ALA A 86 10.45 -5.86 0.76
CA ALA A 86 9.17 -5.59 1.38
C ALA A 86 8.26 -4.83 0.41
N VAL A 87 6.96 -5.13 0.40
CA VAL A 87 6.01 -4.55 -0.56
C VAL A 87 4.69 -4.18 0.10
N PHE A 88 4.09 -3.09 -0.37
CA PHE A 88 2.70 -2.78 -0.12
C PHE A 88 1.98 -2.30 -1.37
N SER A 89 0.68 -2.57 -1.47
CA SER A 89 -0.15 -2.25 -2.63
C SER A 89 -1.54 -1.81 -2.20
N HIS A 90 -1.95 -0.62 -2.64
CA HIS A 90 -3.24 -0.04 -2.25
C HIS A 90 -4.40 -0.70 -2.99
N ASP A 91 -5.49 -1.01 -2.30
CA ASP A 91 -6.69 -1.54 -2.92
C ASP A 91 -7.74 -0.45 -3.12
N HIS A 92 -7.79 0.13 -4.32
CA HIS A 92 -8.85 1.06 -4.71
C HIS A 92 -10.29 0.48 -4.59
N THR A 93 -10.48 -0.84 -4.57
CA THR A 93 -11.83 -1.43 -4.44
C THR A 93 -12.40 -1.29 -3.02
N VAL A 94 -11.54 -1.07 -2.03
CA VAL A 94 -11.89 -0.90 -0.62
C VAL A 94 -11.73 0.57 -0.24
N PHE A 95 -12.85 1.24 0.06
CA PHE A 95 -12.89 2.68 0.41
C PHE A 95 -12.11 3.59 -0.56
N GLY A 96 -12.00 3.23 -1.85
CA GLY A 96 -11.22 4.00 -2.83
C GLY A 96 -9.72 4.00 -2.57
N GLY A 97 -9.17 3.03 -1.84
CA GLY A 97 -7.76 2.98 -1.46
C GLY A 97 -7.37 4.10 -0.51
N SER A 98 -8.34 4.67 0.21
CA SER A 98 -8.10 5.79 1.11
C SER A 98 -7.39 5.34 2.39
N VAL A 99 -6.50 6.21 2.88
CA VAL A 99 -5.66 5.92 4.05
C VAL A 99 -6.48 6.03 5.34
N GLY A 100 -6.71 4.88 5.99
CA GLY A 100 -7.30 4.73 7.33
C GLY A 100 -6.26 4.50 8.44
N GLU A 101 -6.72 4.30 9.67
CA GLU A 101 -5.84 4.06 10.83
C GLU A 101 -5.10 2.71 10.73
N MET A 102 -5.82 1.60 10.52
CA MET A 102 -5.19 0.28 10.37
C MET A 102 -4.41 0.16 9.06
N PHE A 103 -4.86 0.78 7.99
CA PHE A 103 -4.05 0.95 6.77
C PHE A 103 -2.68 1.54 7.10
N GLY A 104 -2.66 2.68 7.81
CA GLY A 104 -1.42 3.37 8.17
C GLY A 104 -0.53 2.50 9.05
N ARG A 105 -1.11 1.78 10.02
CA ARG A 105 -0.38 0.84 10.88
C ARG A 105 0.26 -0.32 10.10
N LYS A 106 -0.46 -0.90 9.13
CA LYS A 106 0.08 -1.97 8.27
C LYS A 106 1.28 -1.47 7.46
N VAL A 107 1.14 -0.31 6.82
CA VAL A 107 2.21 0.28 6.02
C VAL A 107 3.42 0.66 6.89
N ALA A 108 3.18 1.25 8.07
CA ALA A 108 4.26 1.56 9.01
C ALA A 108 4.99 0.29 9.47
N SER A 109 4.26 -0.78 9.79
CA SER A 109 4.83 -2.05 10.23
C SER A 109 5.71 -2.70 9.16
N ILE A 110 5.30 -2.70 7.88
CA ILE A 110 6.12 -3.28 6.82
C ILE A 110 7.35 -2.42 6.49
N MET A 111 7.23 -1.08 6.61
CA MET A 111 8.38 -0.18 6.46
C MET A 111 9.39 -0.35 7.60
N GLU A 112 8.92 -0.55 8.83
CA GLU A 112 9.77 -0.84 9.98
C GLU A 112 10.46 -2.20 9.81
N PHE A 113 9.73 -3.23 9.36
CA PHE A 113 10.29 -4.54 9.01
C PHE A 113 11.41 -4.43 7.97
N ALA A 114 11.16 -3.66 6.90
CA ALA A 114 12.17 -3.41 5.87
C ALA A 114 13.41 -2.72 6.42
N GLY A 115 13.23 -1.71 7.28
CA GLY A 115 14.33 -1.02 7.96
C GLY A 115 15.12 -1.91 8.90
N ARG A 116 14.47 -2.86 9.60
CA ARG A 116 15.12 -3.79 10.51
C ARG A 116 15.97 -4.85 9.79
N ILE A 117 15.50 -5.34 8.66
CA ILE A 117 16.18 -6.38 7.87
C ILE A 117 17.18 -5.78 6.88
N GLY A 118 17.04 -4.49 6.57
CA GLY A 118 17.87 -3.81 5.58
C GLY A 118 17.48 -4.17 4.15
N CYS A 119 16.20 -4.45 3.89
CA CYS A 119 15.71 -4.75 2.54
C CYS A 119 15.01 -3.52 1.90
N PRO A 120 14.99 -3.42 0.56
CA PRO A 120 14.22 -2.40 -0.12
C PRO A 120 12.72 -2.52 0.18
N CYS A 121 12.03 -1.37 0.27
CA CYS A 121 10.57 -1.33 0.40
C CYS A 121 9.95 -0.70 -0.85
N VAL A 122 9.02 -1.41 -1.50
CA VAL A 122 8.33 -0.98 -2.72
C VAL A 122 6.86 -0.70 -2.43
N GLY A 123 6.43 0.54 -2.70
CA GLY A 123 5.05 0.99 -2.54
C GLY A 123 4.31 1.15 -3.85
N ILE A 124 3.26 0.36 -4.06
CA ILE A 124 2.35 0.46 -5.22
C ILE A 124 1.15 1.31 -4.83
N ASN A 125 1.25 2.60 -5.13
CA ASN A 125 0.28 3.60 -4.72
C ASN A 125 -0.88 3.72 -5.71
N ASP A 126 -2.07 3.33 -5.26
CA ASP A 126 -3.34 3.52 -5.99
C ASP A 126 -4.45 3.92 -5.00
N SER A 127 -4.32 5.14 -4.48
CA SER A 127 -5.19 5.70 -3.44
C SER A 127 -5.95 6.93 -3.92
N GLY A 128 -7.21 7.07 -3.49
CA GLY A 128 -7.98 8.31 -3.58
C GLY A 128 -7.58 9.41 -2.59
N GLY A 129 -6.58 9.21 -1.74
CA GLY A 129 -6.07 10.17 -0.75
C GLY A 129 -6.37 9.80 0.71
N ALA A 130 -6.31 10.78 1.62
CA ALA A 130 -6.66 10.55 3.03
C ALA A 130 -8.16 10.26 3.19
N ARG A 131 -8.55 9.31 4.05
CA ARG A 131 -9.96 9.03 4.32
C ARG A 131 -10.57 10.18 5.12
N VAL A 132 -11.37 11.04 4.48
CA VAL A 132 -11.88 12.31 5.05
C VAL A 132 -13.08 12.13 6.00
N THR A 133 -13.39 10.90 6.42
CA THR A 133 -14.30 10.68 7.55
C THR A 133 -13.58 11.01 8.87
N GLY A 134 -13.51 12.30 9.19
CA GLY A 134 -12.95 12.81 10.44
C GLY A 134 -11.58 13.46 10.33
N ARG A 135 -11.52 14.66 9.71
CA ARG A 135 -10.38 15.60 9.75
C ARG A 135 -9.82 15.94 11.15
N ARG A 136 -10.39 15.42 12.24
CA ARG A 136 -9.99 15.68 13.64
C ARG A 136 -9.20 14.55 14.31
N HIS A 137 -9.19 13.32 13.78
CA HIS A 137 -8.60 12.17 14.50
C HIS A 137 -7.15 11.85 14.08
N VAL A 138 -6.83 11.85 12.78
CA VAL A 138 -5.50 11.43 12.30
C VAL A 138 -4.40 12.42 12.72
N ALA A 139 -4.66 13.73 12.63
CA ALA A 139 -3.75 14.76 13.12
C ALA A 139 -3.51 14.67 14.64
N ARG A 140 -4.49 14.19 15.41
CA ARG A 140 -4.39 13.99 16.86
C ARG A 140 -3.61 12.71 17.19
N LEU A 141 -3.73 11.65 16.39
CA LEU A 141 -2.99 10.40 16.58
C LEU A 141 -1.49 10.56 16.24
N VAL A 142 -1.17 11.27 15.16
CA VAL A 142 0.22 11.61 14.79
C VAL A 142 0.89 12.48 15.85
N ARG A 143 0.15 13.41 16.47
CA ARG A 143 0.65 14.20 17.62
C ARG A 143 0.80 13.41 18.92
N ARG A 144 0.03 12.33 19.09
CA ARG A 144 0.01 11.52 20.32
C ARG A 144 1.04 10.40 20.31
N ASN A 145 1.33 9.82 19.14
CA ASN A 145 2.21 8.66 19.00
C ASN A 145 3.46 8.94 18.14
N GLY A 146 3.61 10.15 17.60
CA GLY A 146 4.84 10.57 16.92
C GLY A 146 5.96 10.83 17.92
N PRO A 147 7.25 10.75 17.48
CA PRO A 147 8.36 11.18 18.32
C PRO A 147 8.14 12.64 18.75
N PRO A 148 8.56 13.03 19.97
CA PRO A 148 8.41 14.39 20.44
C PRO A 148 9.03 15.35 19.42
N PRO A 149 8.40 16.51 19.16
CA PRO A 149 8.94 17.48 18.21
C PRO A 149 10.34 17.89 18.69
N ASP A 150 11.30 17.79 17.78
CA ASP A 150 12.68 18.21 18.03
C ASP A 150 12.67 19.71 18.40
N PRO A 151 13.19 20.10 19.59
CA PRO A 151 13.26 21.50 20.00
C PRO A 151 14.08 22.38 19.04
N ALA A 152 14.89 21.79 18.16
CA ALA A 152 15.63 22.51 17.13
C ALA A 152 14.75 23.00 15.95
N VAL A 153 13.51 22.53 15.83
CA VAL A 153 12.56 22.96 14.78
C VAL A 153 11.64 24.08 15.30
N GLY A 154 12.23 25.02 16.05
CA GLY A 154 11.63 26.31 16.40
C GLY A 154 12.13 27.38 15.42
N SER A 155 11.20 28.00 14.69
CA SER A 155 11.42 28.99 13.62
C SER A 155 11.79 28.37 12.26
N ALA A 156 10.77 28.17 11.43
CA ALA A 156 10.95 27.94 10.00
C ALA A 156 11.56 29.20 9.35
N ARG A 157 12.89 29.33 9.35
CA ARG A 157 13.55 29.94 8.19
C ARG A 157 13.31 28.99 7.03
N ARG A 158 12.59 29.47 6.01
CA ARG A 158 12.37 28.75 4.75
C ARG A 158 13.73 28.27 4.26
N SER A 159 13.95 26.95 4.22
CA SER A 159 15.17 26.44 3.63
C SER A 159 15.13 26.71 2.11
N PRO A 160 16.24 27.13 1.48
CA PRO A 160 16.27 27.39 0.04
C PRO A 160 16.04 26.12 -0.80
N PHE A 161 16.03 24.93 -0.18
CA PHE A 161 15.80 23.66 -0.85
C PHE A 161 14.33 23.41 -1.24
N SER A 162 13.37 24.11 -0.61
CA SER A 162 11.93 23.95 -0.90
C SER A 162 11.51 24.58 -2.23
N SER A 163 12.21 25.62 -2.71
CA SER A 163 11.85 26.33 -3.94
C SER A 163 12.45 25.72 -5.21
N ALA A 164 13.55 24.95 -5.10
CA ALA A 164 14.20 24.32 -6.25
C ALA A 164 13.39 23.16 -6.84
N ASN A 165 12.76 22.33 -5.99
CA ASN A 165 12.03 21.15 -6.47
C ASN A 165 10.65 21.49 -7.07
N ALA A 166 10.01 22.56 -6.59
CA ALA A 166 8.75 23.06 -7.16
C ALA A 166 8.92 23.63 -8.58
N ARG A 167 10.12 24.14 -8.92
CA ARG A 167 10.43 24.66 -10.25
C ARG A 167 10.88 23.55 -11.22
N ALA A 168 11.54 22.50 -10.72
CA ALA A 168 11.94 21.33 -11.50
C ALA A 168 10.73 20.49 -11.96
N VAL A 169 9.75 20.24 -11.07
CA VAL A 169 8.53 19.47 -11.39
C VAL A 169 7.60 20.20 -12.37
N ARG A 170 7.62 21.54 -12.41
CA ARG A 170 6.86 22.32 -13.41
C ARG A 170 7.55 22.38 -14.78
N ARG A 171 8.88 22.20 -14.85
CA ARG A 171 9.63 22.26 -16.11
C ARG A 171 9.59 20.93 -16.88
N THR A 172 9.52 19.79 -16.20
CA THR A 172 9.42 18.46 -16.82
C THR A 172 8.02 18.12 -17.36
N ARG A 173 6.97 18.86 -16.99
CA ARG A 173 5.62 18.72 -17.59
C ARG A 173 5.44 19.40 -18.95
N ARG A 174 6.44 20.14 -19.45
CA ARG A 174 6.37 20.80 -20.77
C ARG A 174 7.23 20.13 -21.86
N SER A 175 8.06 19.14 -21.54
CA SER A 175 9.03 18.56 -22.50
C SER A 175 8.80 17.09 -22.88
N THR A 176 7.81 16.40 -22.32
CA THR A 176 7.57 14.97 -22.63
C THR A 176 6.39 14.70 -23.57
N GLN A 177 5.80 15.74 -24.17
CA GLN A 177 4.74 15.57 -25.17
C GLN A 177 5.25 15.43 -26.61
N THR A 178 6.57 15.40 -26.84
CA THR A 178 7.14 15.27 -28.19
C THR A 178 8.36 14.35 -28.21
N SER A 179 8.16 13.03 -28.08
CA SER A 179 8.95 11.98 -28.76
C SER A 179 8.61 10.60 -28.19
N LEU A 180 7.56 9.97 -28.71
CA LEU A 180 7.37 8.52 -28.59
C LEU A 180 7.60 7.92 -29.98
N SER A 181 8.75 7.29 -30.17
CA SER A 181 9.00 6.31 -31.24
C SER A 181 9.63 5.06 -30.63
N PRO A 182 9.31 3.85 -31.12
CA PRO A 182 9.38 2.63 -30.33
C PRO A 182 10.75 1.95 -30.41
N TRP A 183 11.36 1.73 -29.25
CA TRP A 183 12.55 0.90 -29.09
C TRP A 183 12.12 -0.59 -29.07
N LYS A 184 12.15 -1.24 -30.23
CA LYS A 184 12.07 -2.70 -30.37
C LYS A 184 13.14 -3.18 -31.36
N SER A 185 13.72 -4.33 -31.03
CA SER A 185 14.66 -5.16 -31.79
C SER A 185 16.16 -4.80 -31.70
N ARG A 186 16.91 -5.66 -30.98
CA ARG A 186 18.13 -6.35 -31.45
C ARG A 186 18.88 -6.92 -30.23
N ARG A 187 18.68 -8.22 -29.97
CA ARG A 187 19.70 -9.10 -29.38
C ARG A 187 19.53 -10.49 -29.98
N THR A 188 20.26 -10.72 -31.05
CA THR A 188 20.74 -12.04 -31.49
C THR A 188 22.15 -11.78 -32.00
N CYS A 189 23.15 -12.27 -31.28
CA CYS A 189 24.50 -12.46 -31.78
C CYS A 189 24.84 -13.93 -31.58
N SER A 190 24.80 -14.65 -32.70
CA SER A 190 25.78 -15.68 -33.04
C SER A 190 27.00 -14.99 -33.63
#